data_AF-A0A5B8USE0-F1
#
_entry.id   AF-A0A5B8USE0-F1
#
_cell.length_a   1.000
_cell.length_b   1.000
_cell.length_c   1.000
_cell.angle_alpha   90.00
_cell.angle_beta   90.00
_cell.angle_gamma   90.00
#
_symmetry.space_group_name_H-M   'P 1'
#
loop_
_entity.id
_entity.type
_entity.pdbx_description
1 polymer ?
#
loop_
_entity_poly.entity_id
_entity_poly.type
_entity_poly.pdbx_seq_one_letter_code
_entity_poly.pdbx_strand_id
1 'polypeptide(L)'
;MPKSKVIENDLEAFKKTDEKPASSRAELLEEFDMLLANSQLDNKKTRRYLGRIRLPRLIGGIGGAAMCVLAVVLVLTPPATHDNTLRYAIASGMLIAGAYIAVRFAL
;
A
#
# COMPACT_ATOMS: atom_id res chain seq x y z
N MET A 1 9.91 -22.04 -31.71
CA MET A 1 9.48 -20.62 -31.76
C MET A 1 8.19 -20.48 -30.97
N PRO A 2 8.10 -19.66 -29.90
CA PRO A 2 6.83 -19.44 -29.23
C PRO A 2 5.94 -18.58 -30.14
N LYS A 3 4.71 -19.05 -30.40
CA LYS A 3 3.70 -18.33 -31.18
C LYS A 3 3.34 -17.04 -30.45
N SER A 4 3.58 -15.87 -31.06
CA SER A 4 3.02 -14.61 -30.59
C SER A 4 1.51 -14.71 -30.70
N LYS A 5 0.81 -14.89 -29.58
CA LYS A 5 -0.63 -14.67 -29.54
C LYS A 5 -0.84 -13.20 -29.86
N VAL A 6 -1.44 -12.92 -31.00
CA VAL A 6 -1.82 -11.57 -31.41
C VAL A 6 -2.90 -11.10 -30.44
N ILE A 7 -2.54 -10.14 -29.59
CA ILE A 7 -3.41 -9.49 -28.60
C ILE A 7 -4.10 -8.34 -29.35
N GLU A 8 -5.01 -8.64 -30.28
CA GLU A 8 -5.66 -7.58 -31.08
C GLU A 8 -6.86 -6.94 -30.37
N ASN A 9 -7.56 -7.68 -29.49
CA ASN A 9 -8.82 -7.22 -28.88
C ASN A 9 -8.71 -6.56 -27.50
N ASP A 10 -7.59 -6.68 -26.77
CA ASP A 10 -7.46 -6.11 -25.41
C ASP A 10 -6.80 -4.72 -25.38
N LEU A 11 -6.32 -4.21 -26.52
CA LEU A 11 -5.62 -2.93 -26.63
C LEU A 11 -6.58 -1.72 -26.73
N GLU A 12 -7.84 -1.93 -27.10
CA GLU A 12 -8.82 -0.84 -27.22
C GLU A 12 -9.15 -0.19 -25.87
N ALA A 13 -9.18 -0.98 -24.79
CA ALA A 13 -9.42 -0.47 -23.44
C ALA A 13 -8.28 0.45 -22.96
N PHE A 14 -7.04 0.11 -23.30
CA PHE A 14 -5.88 0.93 -23.01
C PHE A 14 -5.85 2.21 -23.85
N LYS A 15 -6.21 2.14 -25.14
CA LYS A 15 -6.33 3.33 -26.02
C LYS A 15 -7.41 4.31 -25.53
N LYS A 16 -8.58 3.80 -25.14
CA LYS A 16 -9.66 4.63 -24.56
C LYS A 16 -9.27 5.35 -23.28
N THR A 17 -8.33 4.78 -22.51
CA THR A 17 -7.84 5.38 -21.27
C THR A 17 -6.85 6.52 -21.56
N ASP A 18 -6.02 6.35 -22.59
CA ASP A 18 -5.07 7.37 -23.06
C ASP A 18 -5.76 8.58 -23.74
N GLU A 19 -6.90 8.35 -24.38
CA GLU A 19 -7.69 9.42 -25.03
C GLU A 19 -8.49 10.31 -24.07
N LYS A 20 -8.52 10.02 -22.75
CA LYS A 20 -9.24 10.86 -21.77
C LYS A 20 -8.45 12.14 -21.46
N PRO A 21 -8.94 13.33 -21.83
CA PRO A 21 -8.17 14.57 -21.76
C PRO A 21 -8.15 15.25 -20.37
N ALA A 22 -8.56 14.59 -19.29
CA ALA A 22 -8.83 15.26 -18.00
C ALA A 22 -8.44 14.48 -16.72
N SER A 23 -7.74 13.35 -16.81
CA SER A 23 -7.29 12.60 -15.63
C SER A 23 -5.92 13.08 -15.18
N SER A 24 -5.74 13.24 -13.86
CA SER A 24 -4.40 13.48 -13.31
C SER A 24 -3.49 12.30 -13.68
N ARG A 25 -2.18 12.53 -13.87
CA ARG A 25 -1.22 11.47 -14.23
C ARG A 25 -1.24 10.28 -13.25
N ALA A 26 -1.62 10.52 -11.99
CA ALA A 26 -1.78 9.49 -10.97
C ALA A 26 -3.03 8.63 -11.21
N GLU A 27 -4.18 9.24 -11.55
CA GLU A 27 -5.42 8.50 -11.88
C GLU A 27 -5.27 7.68 -13.16
N LEU A 28 -4.55 8.20 -14.16
CA LEU A 28 -4.21 7.43 -15.38
C LEU A 28 -3.44 6.16 -15.01
N LEU A 29 -2.40 6.29 -14.19
CA LEU A 29 -1.60 5.14 -13.75
C LEU A 29 -2.42 4.13 -12.96
N GLU A 30 -3.38 4.58 -12.15
CA GLU A 30 -4.28 3.70 -11.39
C GLU A 30 -5.27 2.96 -12.31
N GLU A 31 -5.84 3.65 -13.31
CA GLU A 31 -6.74 3.04 -14.30
C GLU A 31 -6.00 2.04 -15.20
N PHE A 32 -4.75 2.34 -15.58
CA PHE A 32 -3.86 1.41 -16.26
C PHE A 32 -3.53 0.18 -15.40
N ASP A 33 -3.24 0.36 -14.10
CA ASP A 33 -3.01 -0.74 -13.16
C ASP A 33 -4.26 -1.63 -13.00
N MET A 34 -5.46 -1.04 -13.02
CA MET A 34 -6.73 -1.76 -12.95
C MET A 34 -6.99 -2.57 -14.23
N LEU A 35 -6.73 -1.98 -15.39
CA LEU A 35 -6.83 -2.66 -16.69
C LEU A 35 -5.78 -3.76 -16.87
N LEU A 36 -4.57 -3.57 -16.34
CA LEU A 36 -3.54 -4.61 -16.29
C LEU A 36 -3.90 -5.74 -15.32
N ALA A 37 -4.62 -5.44 -14.23
CA ALA A 37 -5.11 -6.46 -13.30
C ALA A 37 -6.28 -7.29 -13.89
N ASN A 38 -7.12 -6.67 -14.72
CA ASN A 38 -8.28 -7.32 -15.34
C ASN A 38 -7.98 -7.99 -16.69
N SER A 39 -7.06 -7.45 -17.49
CA SER A 39 -6.61 -8.10 -18.72
C SER A 39 -5.73 -9.30 -18.36
N GLN A 40 -5.91 -10.43 -19.06
CA GLN A 40 -5.09 -11.63 -18.86
C GLN A 40 -3.64 -11.47 -19.38
N LEU A 41 -3.12 -10.23 -19.44
CA LEU A 41 -1.76 -9.89 -19.81
C LEU A 41 -0.81 -10.38 -18.71
N ASP A 42 -0.39 -11.62 -18.88
CA ASP A 42 0.69 -12.30 -18.15
C ASP A 42 0.56 -12.23 -16.62
N ASN A 43 -0.46 -12.94 -16.13
CA ASN A 43 -0.86 -13.12 -14.72
C ASN A 43 0.32 -13.39 -13.75
N LYS A 44 1.48 -13.90 -14.21
CA LYS A 44 2.66 -14.11 -13.34
C LYS A 44 3.53 -12.87 -13.16
N LYS A 45 3.79 -12.09 -14.21
CA LYS A 45 4.62 -10.87 -14.10
C LYS A 45 3.82 -9.71 -13.52
N THR A 46 2.56 -9.57 -13.94
CA THR A 46 1.65 -8.53 -13.49
C THR A 46 1.32 -8.69 -12.00
N ARG A 47 1.02 -9.91 -11.52
CA ARG A 47 0.90 -10.18 -10.07
C ARG A 47 2.17 -9.90 -9.28
N ARG A 48 3.36 -10.13 -9.86
CA ARG A 48 4.64 -9.85 -9.18
C ARG A 48 4.90 -8.36 -9.07
N TYR A 49 4.45 -7.57 -10.05
CA TYR A 49 4.56 -6.12 -10.06
C TYR A 49 3.53 -5.46 -9.13
N LEU A 50 2.25 -5.82 -9.25
CA LEU A 50 1.18 -5.42 -8.33
C LEU A 50 1.47 -5.83 -6.89
N GLY A 51 2.02 -7.04 -6.69
CA GLY A 51 2.49 -7.52 -5.41
C GLY A 51 3.61 -6.66 -4.85
N ARG A 52 4.57 -6.21 -5.66
CA ARG A 52 5.66 -5.32 -5.21
C ARG A 52 5.21 -3.93 -4.79
N ILE A 53 4.13 -3.41 -5.36
CA ILE A 53 3.59 -2.09 -5.00
C ILE A 53 2.64 -2.19 -3.81
N ARG A 54 1.83 -3.26 -3.74
CA ARG A 54 0.88 -3.48 -2.65
C ARG A 54 1.50 -4.07 -1.39
N LEU A 55 2.54 -4.92 -1.49
CA LEU A 55 3.24 -5.46 -0.30
C LEU A 55 3.74 -4.38 0.66
N PRO A 56 4.51 -3.38 0.21
CA PRO A 56 5.06 -2.38 1.13
C PRO A 56 3.95 -1.53 1.77
N ARG A 57 2.85 -1.26 1.05
CA ARG A 57 1.65 -0.63 1.63
C ARG A 57 1.00 -1.49 2.72
N LEU A 58 0.81 -2.78 2.44
CA LEU A 58 0.21 -3.72 3.38
C LEU A 58 1.08 -3.95 4.63
N ILE A 59 2.39 -4.14 4.43
CA ILE A 59 3.36 -4.31 5.51
C ILE A 59 3.48 -3.02 6.34
N GLY A 60 3.51 -1.85 5.68
CA GLY A 60 3.53 -0.56 6.34
C GLY A 60 2.27 -0.33 7.19
N GLY A 61 1.08 -0.59 6.63
CA GLY A 61 -0.18 -0.48 7.36
C GLY A 61 -0.26 -1.41 8.58
N ILE A 62 0.11 -2.69 8.42
CA ILE A 62 0.15 -3.65 9.53
C ILE A 62 1.17 -3.23 10.59
N GLY A 63 2.37 -2.80 10.17
CA GLY A 63 3.42 -2.35 11.07
C GLY A 63 3.00 -1.11 11.88
N GLY A 64 2.38 -0.13 11.22
CA GLY A 64 1.84 1.07 11.89
C GLY A 64 0.75 0.73 12.91
N ALA A 65 -0.20 -0.13 12.54
CA ALA A 65 -1.25 -0.59 13.45
C ALA A 65 -0.68 -1.33 14.66
N ALA A 66 0.30 -2.21 14.46
CA ALA A 66 0.96 -2.94 15.55
C ALA A 66 1.68 -2.00 16.53
N MET A 67 2.34 -0.94 16.04
CA MET A 67 2.98 0.06 16.90
C MET A 67 1.97 0.81 17.79
N CYS A 68 0.81 1.16 17.24
CA CYS A 68 -0.26 1.79 18.02
C CYS A 68 -0.79 0.87 19.13
N VAL A 69 -1.01 -0.41 18.82
CA VAL A 69 -1.46 -1.41 19.81
C VAL A 69 -0.40 -1.59 20.90
N LEU A 70 0.88 -1.71 20.54
CA LEU A 70 1.98 -1.81 21.51
C LEU A 70 2.08 -0.59 22.41
N ALA A 71 1.88 0.62 21.88
CA ALA A 71 1.87 1.85 22.67
C ALA A 71 0.75 1.84 23.73
N VAL A 72 -0.45 1.38 23.36
CA VAL A 72 -1.57 1.24 24.31
C VAL A 72 -1.26 0.19 25.37
N VAL A 73 -0.70 -0.96 25.00
CA VAL A 73 -0.28 -2.01 25.95
C VAL A 73 0.80 -1.48 26.91
N LEU A 74 1.74 -0.67 26.43
CA LEU A 74 2.78 -0.06 27.25
C LEU A 74 2.19 0.90 28.30
N VAL A 75 1.10 1.60 27.98
CA VAL A 75 0.39 2.49 28.89
C VAL A 75 -0.42 1.72 29.93
N LEU A 76 -1.05 0.61 29.52
CA LEU A 76 -1.89 -0.21 30.40
C LEU A 76 -1.09 -1.12 31.33
N THR A 77 0.16 -1.45 30.99
CA THR A 77 1.00 -2.32 31.82
C THR A 77 1.44 -1.59 33.10
N PRO A 78 1.47 -2.29 34.25
CA PRO A 78 1.90 -1.69 35.50
C PRO A 78 3.36 -1.23 35.41
N PRO A 79 3.72 -0.08 36.01
CA PRO A 79 5.09 0.42 35.99
C PRO A 79 6.06 -0.52 36.69
N ALA A 80 7.18 -0.79 36.02
CA ALA A 80 8.34 -1.41 36.67
C ALA A 80 9.10 -0.41 37.56
N THR A 81 8.95 0.89 37.32
CA THR A 81 9.64 1.99 38.03
C THR A 81 8.66 3.07 38.45
N HIS A 82 8.98 3.83 39.50
CA HIS A 82 8.11 4.92 40.00
C HIS A 82 7.95 6.06 38.99
N ASP A 83 8.97 6.29 38.15
CA ASP A 83 8.93 7.25 37.05
C ASP A 83 8.23 6.67 35.80
N ASN A 84 7.07 7.24 35.47
CA ASN A 84 6.31 6.91 34.27
C ASN A 84 6.53 7.87 33.11
N THR A 85 7.24 8.98 33.33
CA THR A 85 7.47 10.05 32.35
C THR A 85 8.13 9.51 31.06
N LEU A 86 9.14 8.65 31.22
CA LEU A 86 9.83 8.01 30.10
C LEU A 86 8.90 7.08 29.31
N ARG A 87 8.02 6.34 29.99
CA ARG A 87 7.09 5.40 29.37
C ARG A 87 6.05 6.14 28.53
N TYR A 88 5.51 7.25 29.03
CA TYR A 88 4.58 8.09 28.27
C TYR A 88 5.26 8.79 27.09
N ALA A 89 6.51 9.24 27.24
CA ALA A 89 7.30 9.79 26.14
C ALA A 89 7.52 8.75 25.01
N ILE A 90 7.85 7.51 25.38
CA ILE A 90 8.01 6.42 24.40
C ILE A 90 6.66 6.06 23.76
N ALA A 91 5.59 5.89 24.54
CA ALA A 91 4.27 5.54 24.03
C ALA A 91 3.71 6.62 23.06
N SER A 92 3.86 7.90 23.40
CA SER A 92 3.45 9.00 22.54
C SER A 92 4.26 9.05 21.24
N GLY A 93 5.58 8.85 21.29
CA GLY A 93 6.41 8.73 20.10
C GLY A 93 6.01 7.55 19.20
N MET A 94 5.70 6.40 19.79
CA MET A 94 5.22 5.22 19.07
C MET A 94 3.85 5.42 18.42
N LEU A 95 2.93 6.14 19.07
CA LEU A 95 1.63 6.49 18.50
C LEU A 95 1.76 7.43 17.31
N ILE A 96 2.58 8.48 17.43
CA ILE A 96 2.80 9.44 16.34
C ILE A 96 3.47 8.76 15.14
N ALA A 97 4.53 7.97 15.39
CA ALA A 97 5.22 7.24 14.34
C ALA A 97 4.32 6.18 13.69
N GLY A 98 3.56 5.42 14.49
CA GLY A 98 2.63 4.41 14.02
C GLY A 98 1.51 5.00 13.16
N ALA A 99 0.92 6.12 13.60
CA ALA A 99 -0.10 6.85 12.84
C ALA A 99 0.46 7.43 11.54
N TYR A 100 1.67 8.01 11.56
CA TYR A 100 2.31 8.53 10.35
C TYR A 100 2.58 7.44 9.32
N ILE A 101 3.09 6.29 9.75
CA ILE A 101 3.32 5.13 8.89
C ILE A 101 1.99 4.60 8.35
N ALA A 102 0.98 4.45 9.21
CA ALA A 102 -0.35 4.00 8.78
C ALA A 102 -0.95 4.91 7.70
N VAL A 103 -0.91 6.23 7.89
CA VAL A 103 -1.44 7.19 6.91
C VAL A 103 -0.62 7.17 5.61
N ARG A 104 0.71 7.11 5.70
CA ARG A 104 1.58 7.15 4.52
C ARG A 104 1.54 5.89 3.67
N PHE A 105 1.17 4.76 4.25
CA PHE A 105 1.06 3.48 3.54
C PHE A 105 -0.38 3.02 3.28
N ALA A 106 -1.38 3.69 3.85
CA ALA A 106 -2.80 3.49 3.54
C ALA A 106 -3.32 4.33 2.37
N LEU A 107 -2.68 5.47 2.07
CA LEU A 107 -2.91 6.30 0.87
C LEU A 107 -2.01 5.87 -0.31
#